data_AF-A0A4Q3SK77-F1
#
_entry.id   AF-A0A4Q3SK77-F1
#
_cell.length_a   1.000
_cell.length_b   1.000
_cell.length_c   1.000
_cell.angle_alpha   90.00
_cell.angle_beta   90.00
_cell.angle_gamma   90.00
#
_symmetry.space_group_name_H-M   'P 1'
#
loop_
_entity.id
_entity.type
_entity.pdbx_description
1 polymer ?
#
loop_
_entity_poly.entity_id
_entity_poly.type
_entity_poly.pdbx_seq_one_letter_code
_entity_poly.pdbx_strand_id
1 'polypeptide(L)'
;MKIVSAILIFTFICLDVVQLWGQENSRPKVSTADIDNFWIAYDSINSTADRERQLRFINSLYFEKGTAGLRAFIKSGNYTDERYLRVIRDYPLFWRTVRKNTLAIKEQVPAIEKNLDRLRVLYPELKPAGIYFTVGALRSGGMTVGNMVLIGSEIASADTGTNAS
;
A
#
# COMPACT_ATOMS: atom_id res chain seq x y z
N MET A 1 -17.45 -15.42 -57.35
CA MET A 1 -17.72 -14.05 -56.84
C MET A 1 -18.43 -14.02 -55.50
N LYS A 2 -19.43 -14.87 -55.20
CA LYS A 2 -20.13 -14.87 -53.90
C LYS A 2 -19.27 -15.29 -52.69
N ILE A 3 -18.29 -16.17 -52.88
CA ILE A 3 -17.41 -16.67 -51.80
C ILE A 3 -16.33 -15.65 -51.43
N VAL A 4 -15.81 -14.89 -52.40
CA VAL A 4 -14.81 -13.83 -52.17
C VAL A 4 -15.44 -12.65 -51.42
N SER A 5 -16.69 -12.31 -51.72
CA SER A 5 -17.44 -11.28 -50.97
C SER A 5 -17.77 -11.71 -49.53
N ALA A 6 -17.97 -12.99 -49.25
CA ALA A 6 -18.21 -13.48 -47.89
C ALA A 6 -16.96 -13.43 -47.00
N ILE A 7 -15.78 -13.67 -47.58
CA ILE A 7 -14.49 -13.60 -46.86
C ILE A 7 -14.11 -12.14 -46.55
N LEU A 8 -14.39 -11.21 -47.47
CA LEU A 8 -14.16 -9.77 -47.23
C LEU A 8 -15.06 -9.17 -46.13
N ILE A 9 -16.29 -9.66 -46.00
CA ILE A 9 -17.22 -9.21 -44.95
C ILE A 9 -16.80 -9.77 -43.57
N PHE A 10 -16.25 -10.99 -43.52
CA PHE A 10 -15.77 -11.58 -42.26
C PHE A 10 -14.52 -10.90 -41.72
N THR A 11 -13.62 -10.42 -42.57
CA THR A 11 -12.45 -9.63 -42.16
C THR A 11 -12.80 -8.21 -41.66
N PHE A 12 -13.93 -7.65 -42.10
CA PHE A 12 -14.37 -6.32 -41.63
C PHE A 12 -14.97 -6.37 -40.21
N ILE A 13 -15.67 -7.46 -39.87
CA ILE A 13 -16.27 -7.64 -38.54
C ILE A 13 -15.22 -7.92 -37.45
N CYS A 14 -14.03 -8.41 -37.82
CA CYS A 14 -12.94 -8.65 -36.87
C CYS A 14 -12.15 -7.39 -36.47
N LEU A 15 -12.27 -6.27 -37.19
CA LEU A 15 -11.56 -5.03 -36.84
C LEU A 15 -12.30 -4.16 -35.80
N ASP A 16 -13.63 -4.28 -35.70
CA ASP A 16 -14.42 -3.40 -34.82
C ASP A 16 -14.49 -3.88 -33.36
N VAL A 17 -13.94 -5.05 -33.04
CA VAL A 17 -13.90 -5.58 -31.66
C VAL A 17 -12.48 -5.60 -31.09
N VAL A 18 -11.60 -4.75 -31.59
CA VAL A 18 -10.52 -4.25 -30.72
C VAL A 18 -11.17 -3.26 -29.77
N GLN A 19 -11.88 -3.77 -28.76
CA GLN A 19 -12.10 -2.97 -27.56
C GLN A 19 -10.70 -2.60 -27.09
N LEU A 20 -10.32 -1.34 -27.32
CA LEU A 20 -9.22 -0.73 -26.62
C LEU A 20 -9.54 -0.92 -25.14
N TRP A 21 -8.92 -1.91 -24.51
CA TRP A 21 -8.71 -1.92 -23.08
C TRP A 21 -7.74 -0.77 -22.78
N GLY A 22 -8.21 0.46 -23.02
CA GLY A 22 -7.58 1.65 -22.51
C GLY A 22 -7.57 1.47 -21.02
N GLN A 23 -6.37 1.52 -20.43
CA GLN A 23 -6.20 1.47 -19.00
C GLN A 23 -7.15 2.51 -18.40
N GLU A 24 -8.13 2.05 -17.62
CA GLU A 24 -9.12 2.94 -17.02
C GLU A 24 -8.37 4.09 -16.36
N ASN A 25 -8.75 5.33 -16.69
CA ASN A 25 -8.18 6.55 -16.14
C ASN A 25 -8.55 6.70 -14.64
N SER A 26 -8.55 5.60 -13.88
CA SER A 26 -8.73 5.59 -12.45
C SER A 26 -7.62 6.41 -11.83
N ARG A 27 -8.01 7.38 -10.99
CA ARG A 27 -7.06 8.16 -10.19
C ARG A 27 -6.22 7.21 -9.33
N PRO A 28 -4.92 7.48 -9.13
CA PRO A 28 -4.09 6.77 -8.17
C PRO A 28 -4.82 6.66 -6.83
N LYS A 29 -5.10 5.43 -6.38
CA LYS A 29 -5.72 5.23 -5.07
C LYS A 29 -4.65 5.44 -4.01
N VAL A 30 -4.75 6.52 -3.25
CA VAL A 30 -3.91 6.74 -2.05
C VAL A 30 -4.64 6.14 -0.85
N SER A 31 -3.98 5.24 -0.12
CA SER A 31 -4.56 4.58 1.04
C SER A 31 -3.64 4.65 2.24
N THR A 32 -4.19 5.04 3.39
CA THR A 32 -3.53 5.07 4.70
C THR A 32 -4.18 4.12 5.70
N ALA A 33 -5.12 3.26 5.26
CA ALA A 33 -5.91 2.41 6.14
C ALA A 33 -5.05 1.45 6.97
N ASP A 34 -3.91 1.02 6.43
CA ASP A 34 -2.99 0.13 7.14
C ASP A 34 -2.30 0.82 8.32
N ILE A 35 -2.20 2.15 8.34
CA ILE A 35 -1.69 2.89 9.50
C ILE A 35 -2.68 2.74 10.67
N ASP A 36 -3.98 2.96 10.42
CA ASP A 36 -5.02 2.85 11.44
C ASP A 36 -5.11 1.40 11.97
N ASN A 37 -5.11 0.41 11.08
CA ASN A 37 -5.11 -1.00 11.45
C ASN A 37 -3.88 -1.39 12.30
N PHE A 38 -2.69 -0.89 11.95
CA PHE A 38 -1.48 -1.14 12.72
C PHE A 38 -1.59 -0.60 14.15
N TRP A 39 -2.07 0.63 14.33
CA TRP A 39 -2.18 1.20 15.67
C TRP A 39 -3.24 0.52 16.53
N ILE A 40 -4.34 0.04 15.93
CA ILE A 40 -5.32 -0.81 16.62
C ILE A 40 -4.66 -2.12 17.10
N ALA A 41 -3.85 -2.76 16.25
CA ALA A 41 -3.10 -3.96 16.63
C ALA A 41 -2.08 -3.64 17.74
N TYR A 42 -1.32 -2.56 17.60
CA TYR A 42 -0.30 -2.11 18.56
C TYR A 42 -0.90 -1.88 19.95
N ASP A 43 -2.02 -1.17 20.05
CA ASP A 43 -2.68 -0.91 21.33
C ASP A 43 -3.22 -2.22 21.94
N SER A 44 -3.74 -3.12 21.12
CA SER A 44 -4.21 -4.45 21.55
C SER A 44 -3.06 -5.32 22.09
N ILE A 45 -1.90 -5.31 21.42
CA ILE A 45 -0.67 -6.02 21.85
C ILE A 45 -0.23 -5.55 23.23
N ASN A 46 -0.29 -4.23 23.49
CA ASN A 46 0.11 -3.64 24.76
C ASN A 46 -0.90 -3.83 25.90
N SER A 47 -2.10 -4.37 25.62
CA SER A 47 -3.12 -4.65 26.65
C SER A 47 -2.93 -6.01 27.34
N THR A 48 -1.97 -6.83 26.90
CA THR A 48 -1.74 -8.17 27.44
C THR A 48 -0.26 -8.57 27.39
N ALA A 49 0.17 -9.43 28.30
CA ALA A 49 1.50 -10.06 28.28
C ALA A 49 1.51 -11.45 27.62
N ASP A 50 0.34 -11.99 27.26
CA ASP A 50 0.20 -13.30 26.61
C ASP A 50 0.70 -13.19 25.15
N ARG A 51 1.82 -13.86 24.88
CA ARG A 51 2.48 -13.84 23.57
C ARG A 51 1.58 -14.34 22.44
N GLU A 52 0.82 -15.41 22.68
CA GLU A 52 -0.04 -16.00 21.66
C GLU A 52 -1.21 -15.06 21.34
N ARG A 53 -1.76 -14.35 22.33
CA ARG A 53 -2.72 -13.27 22.10
C ARG A 53 -2.11 -12.13 21.28
N GLN A 54 -0.89 -11.72 21.59
CA GLN A 54 -0.20 -10.65 20.85
C GLN A 54 0.01 -11.01 19.38
N LEU A 55 0.47 -12.23 19.08
CA LEU A 55 0.58 -12.71 17.70
C LEU A 55 -0.77 -12.74 16.97
N ARG A 56 -1.82 -13.22 17.64
CA ARG A 56 -3.17 -13.19 17.06
C ARG A 56 -3.66 -11.78 16.73
N PHE A 57 -3.33 -10.78 17.55
CA PHE A 57 -3.67 -9.39 17.24
C PHE A 57 -2.96 -8.89 15.98
N ILE A 58 -1.69 -9.23 15.75
CA ILE A 58 -0.98 -8.85 14.52
C ILE A 58 -1.66 -9.48 13.30
N ASN A 59 -1.97 -10.77 13.36
CA ASN A 59 -2.63 -11.45 12.24
C ASN A 59 -4.03 -10.89 11.98
N SER A 60 -4.92 -10.91 12.97
CA SER A 60 -6.34 -10.59 12.79
C SER A 60 -6.64 -9.10 12.64
N LEU A 61 -5.88 -8.22 13.28
CA LEU A 61 -6.14 -6.78 13.27
C LEU A 61 -5.31 -6.04 12.22
N TYR A 62 -4.17 -6.60 11.81
CA TYR A 62 -3.28 -5.96 10.84
C TYR A 62 -3.14 -6.72 9.52
N PHE A 63 -2.70 -7.98 9.54
CA PHE A 63 -2.43 -8.72 8.30
C PHE A 63 -3.71 -9.06 7.51
N GLU A 64 -4.70 -9.63 8.18
CA GLU A 64 -5.98 -10.04 7.57
C GLU A 64 -6.82 -8.83 7.12
N LYS A 65 -6.83 -7.76 7.92
CA LYS A 65 -7.50 -6.49 7.60
C LYS A 65 -6.72 -5.60 6.64
N GLY A 66 -5.50 -6.01 6.29
CA GLY A 66 -4.59 -5.25 5.44
C GLY A 66 -5.17 -4.89 4.09
N THR A 67 -4.71 -3.79 3.50
CA THR A 67 -5.01 -3.46 2.12
C THR A 67 -4.29 -4.42 1.15
N ALA A 68 -4.60 -4.30 -0.14
CA ALA A 68 -3.84 -4.98 -1.19
C ALA A 68 -2.34 -4.62 -1.14
N GLY A 69 -2.03 -3.36 -0.80
CA GLY A 69 -0.65 -2.91 -0.65
C GLY A 69 0.08 -3.58 0.50
N LEU A 70 -0.53 -3.67 1.69
CA LEU A 70 0.08 -4.39 2.82
C LEU A 70 0.28 -5.87 2.49
N ARG A 71 -0.71 -6.54 1.88
CA ARG A 71 -0.55 -7.95 1.46
C ARG A 71 0.63 -8.12 0.49
N ALA A 72 0.79 -7.21 -0.47
CA ALA A 72 1.92 -7.22 -1.39
C ALA A 72 3.25 -6.96 -0.67
N PHE A 73 3.25 -6.07 0.32
CA PHE A 73 4.43 -5.72 1.11
C PHE A 73 4.89 -6.88 2.00
N ILE A 74 3.94 -7.52 2.69
CA ILE A 74 4.17 -8.73 3.52
C ILE A 74 4.75 -9.84 2.67
N LYS A 75 4.13 -10.13 1.52
CA LYS A 75 4.57 -11.19 0.61
C LYS A 75 5.96 -10.91 0.05
N SER A 76 6.23 -9.69 -0.42
CA SER A 76 7.51 -9.35 -1.06
C SER A 76 8.66 -9.30 -0.07
N GLY A 77 8.38 -8.93 1.19
CA GLY A 77 9.37 -8.94 2.26
C GLY A 77 9.50 -10.26 3.02
N ASN A 78 8.58 -11.23 2.87
CA ASN A 78 8.47 -12.36 3.79
C ASN A 78 8.35 -11.90 5.26
N TYR A 79 7.41 -11.00 5.53
CA TYR A 79 7.15 -10.52 6.88
C TYR A 79 6.35 -11.54 7.69
N THR A 80 6.70 -11.68 8.98
CA THR A 80 5.98 -12.55 9.92
C THR A 80 5.51 -11.74 11.12
N ASP A 81 4.46 -12.22 11.77
CA ASP A 81 3.91 -11.65 13.00
C ASP A 81 4.93 -11.68 14.15
N GLU A 82 5.77 -12.70 14.26
CA GLU A 82 6.82 -12.72 15.29
C GLU A 82 7.84 -11.61 15.10
N ARG A 83 8.14 -11.23 13.84
CA ARG A 83 9.01 -10.09 13.58
C ARG A 83 8.35 -8.79 14.01
N TYR A 84 7.07 -8.58 13.68
CA TYR A 84 6.33 -7.40 14.13
C TYR A 84 6.31 -7.33 15.66
N LEU A 85 6.00 -8.44 16.33
CA LEU A 85 5.97 -8.48 17.79
C LEU A 85 7.33 -8.16 18.40
N ARG A 86 8.40 -8.74 17.84
CA ARG A 86 9.78 -8.47 18.26
C ARG A 86 10.09 -6.98 18.18
N VAL A 87 9.93 -6.34 17.02
CA VAL A 87 10.31 -4.92 16.87
C VAL A 87 9.43 -3.99 17.70
N ILE A 88 8.16 -4.35 17.94
CA ILE A 88 7.27 -3.61 18.85
C ILE A 88 7.84 -3.61 20.28
N ARG A 89 8.33 -4.77 20.72
CA ARG A 89 8.89 -4.95 22.07
C ARG A 89 10.30 -4.39 22.23
N ASP A 90 11.12 -4.50 21.20
CA ASP A 90 12.52 -4.11 21.24
C ASP A 90 12.69 -2.59 21.12
N TYR A 91 11.75 -1.88 20.45
CA TYR A 91 11.85 -0.44 20.20
C TYR A 91 10.61 0.36 20.67
N PRO A 92 10.19 0.26 21.95
CA PRO A 92 8.96 0.90 22.42
C PRO A 92 9.00 2.44 22.33
N LEU A 93 10.17 3.04 22.50
CA LEU A 93 10.36 4.49 22.37
C LEU A 93 10.17 4.97 20.93
N PHE A 94 10.64 4.18 19.96
CA PHE A 94 10.44 4.45 18.54
C PHE A 94 8.94 4.49 18.22
N TRP A 95 8.20 3.43 18.55
CA TRP A 95 6.77 3.35 18.25
C TRP A 95 5.99 4.46 18.93
N ARG A 96 6.31 4.77 20.20
CA ARG A 96 5.68 5.87 20.92
C ARG A 96 5.90 7.21 20.24
N THR A 97 7.10 7.49 19.76
CA THR A 97 7.47 8.81 19.21
C THR A 97 7.07 8.99 17.75
N VAL A 98 7.11 7.94 16.94
CA VAL A 98 6.74 7.98 15.51
C VAL A 98 5.22 8.01 15.29
N ARG A 99 4.41 7.59 16.28
CA ARG A 99 2.95 7.44 16.14
C ARG A 99 2.28 8.68 15.56
N LYS A 100 2.55 9.85 16.16
CA LYS A 100 1.95 11.11 15.70
C LYS A 100 2.28 11.41 14.23
N ASN A 101 3.50 11.10 13.80
CA ASN A 101 3.97 11.37 12.44
C ASN A 101 3.27 10.45 11.43
N THR A 102 3.15 9.15 11.76
CA THR A 102 2.43 8.21 10.88
C THR A 102 0.95 8.58 10.74
N LEU A 103 0.28 9.00 11.82
CA LEU A 103 -1.13 9.38 11.79
C LEU A 103 -1.36 10.67 10.97
N ALA A 104 -0.41 11.62 11.02
CA ALA A 104 -0.50 12.87 10.27
C ALA A 104 -0.44 12.67 8.74
N ILE A 105 0.04 11.53 8.24
CA ILE A 105 0.08 11.23 6.79
C ILE A 105 -1.31 11.32 6.15
N LYS A 106 -2.36 10.91 6.88
CA LYS A 106 -3.75 10.96 6.40
C LYS A 106 -4.18 12.37 6.02
N GLU A 107 -3.68 13.37 6.74
CA GLU A 107 -3.97 14.80 6.48
C GLU A 107 -3.27 15.31 5.21
N GLN A 108 -2.20 14.64 4.78
CA GLN A 108 -1.42 15.00 3.59
C GLN A 108 -1.96 14.37 2.31
N VAL A 109 -2.91 13.41 2.40
CA VAL A 109 -3.47 12.71 1.24
C VAL A 109 -3.99 13.68 0.16
N PRO A 110 -4.76 14.74 0.47
CA PRO A 110 -5.23 15.68 -0.55
C PRO A 110 -4.08 16.40 -1.28
N ALA A 111 -3.00 16.74 -0.56
CA ALA A 111 -1.82 17.37 -1.16
C ALA A 111 -1.05 16.40 -2.05
N ILE A 112 -0.94 15.13 -1.63
CA ILE A 112 -0.34 14.05 -2.41
C ILE A 112 -1.12 13.85 -3.72
N GLU A 113 -2.45 13.68 -3.64
CA GLU A 113 -3.30 13.51 -4.81
C GLU A 113 -3.17 14.67 -5.79
N LYS A 114 -3.20 15.92 -5.29
CA LYS A 114 -2.98 17.11 -6.10
C LYS A 114 -1.62 17.10 -6.82
N ASN A 115 -0.56 16.64 -6.16
CA ASN A 115 0.76 16.55 -6.77
C ASN A 115 0.85 15.41 -7.80
N LEU A 116 0.14 14.31 -7.60
CA LEU A 116 0.03 13.23 -8.60
C LEU A 116 -0.72 13.71 -9.85
N ASP A 117 -1.78 14.51 -9.68
CA ASP A 117 -2.49 15.10 -10.82
C ASP A 117 -1.57 16.03 -11.63
N ARG A 118 -0.76 16.85 -10.96
CA ARG A 118 0.27 17.67 -11.62
C ARG A 118 1.31 16.81 -12.34
N LEU A 119 1.75 15.72 -11.73
CA LEU A 119 2.71 14.80 -12.34
C LEU A 119 2.14 14.17 -13.62
N ARG A 120 0.85 13.81 -13.64
CA ARG A 120 0.17 13.30 -14.84
C ARG A 120 0.11 14.33 -15.97
N VAL A 121 -0.07 15.61 -15.65
CA VAL A 121 -0.06 16.68 -16.68
C VAL A 121 1.32 16.80 -17.31
N LEU A 122 2.38 16.71 -16.50
CA LEU A 122 3.77 16.81 -16.98
C LEU A 122 4.22 15.56 -17.74
N TYR A 123 3.68 14.39 -17.39
CA TYR A 123 4.01 13.10 -17.99
C TYR A 123 2.72 12.36 -18.39
N PRO A 124 2.17 12.64 -19.60
CA PRO A 124 0.91 12.03 -20.04
C PRO A 124 0.94 10.50 -20.12
N GLU A 125 2.12 9.92 -20.35
CA GLU A 125 2.36 8.46 -20.38
C GLU A 125 2.49 7.84 -18.97
N LEU A 126 2.31 8.61 -17.90
CA LEU A 126 2.42 8.12 -16.52
C LEU A 126 1.34 7.07 -16.24
N LYS A 127 1.78 5.84 -15.99
CA LYS A 127 0.89 4.74 -15.62
C LYS A 127 0.29 4.98 -14.23
N PRO A 128 -1.04 4.81 -14.06
CA PRO A 128 -1.66 4.84 -12.75
C PRO A 128 -1.04 3.82 -11.80
N ALA A 129 -0.71 4.27 -10.58
CA ALA A 129 -0.20 3.41 -9.52
C ALA A 129 -1.05 3.55 -8.25
N GLY A 130 -1.30 2.44 -7.56
CA GLY A 130 -1.88 2.48 -6.22
C GLY A 130 -0.81 2.86 -5.21
N ILE A 131 -1.08 3.83 -4.35
CA ILE A 131 -0.14 4.28 -3.30
C ILE A 131 -0.66 3.81 -1.95
N TYR A 132 0.13 2.99 -1.28
CA TYR A 132 -0.25 2.36 -0.03
C TYR A 132 0.75 2.72 1.06
N PHE A 133 0.27 3.45 2.05
CA PHE A 133 0.99 3.73 3.27
C PHE A 133 0.75 2.58 4.24
N THR A 134 1.80 1.81 4.49
CA THR A 134 1.85 0.61 5.33
C THR A 134 2.76 0.84 6.53
N VAL A 135 2.90 -0.14 7.42
CA VAL A 135 3.89 -0.12 8.50
C VAL A 135 4.72 -1.40 8.40
N GLY A 136 6.01 -1.26 8.11
CA GLY A 136 6.88 -2.34 7.62
C GLY A 136 7.81 -2.94 8.66
N ALA A 137 7.46 -2.92 9.96
CA ALA A 137 8.28 -3.46 11.04
C ALA A 137 9.77 -3.05 10.96
N LEU A 138 10.05 -1.78 10.61
CA LEU A 138 11.39 -1.18 10.56
C LEU A 138 12.36 -1.86 9.58
N ARG A 139 11.85 -2.54 8.56
CA ARG A 139 12.71 -3.26 7.61
C ARG A 139 12.92 -2.52 6.29
N SER A 140 11.93 -1.77 5.82
CA SER A 140 12.03 -1.02 4.57
C SER A 140 11.20 0.25 4.61
N GLY A 141 11.77 1.36 4.12
CA GLY A 141 11.04 2.62 3.93
C GLY A 141 10.05 2.60 2.77
N GLY A 142 10.13 1.58 1.90
CA GLY A 142 9.17 1.36 0.82
C GLY A 142 9.72 0.49 -0.29
N MET A 143 8.85 0.11 -1.21
CA MET A 143 9.20 -0.60 -2.44
C MET A 143 8.09 -0.45 -3.49
N THR A 144 8.36 -0.90 -4.71
CA THR A 144 7.34 -1.02 -5.75
C THR A 144 7.05 -2.47 -6.07
N VAL A 145 5.77 -2.84 -6.21
CA VAL A 145 5.33 -4.17 -6.62
C VAL A 145 4.27 -4.01 -7.70
N GLY A 146 4.58 -4.41 -8.94
CA GLY A 146 3.69 -4.17 -10.07
C GLY A 146 3.40 -2.67 -10.25
N ASN A 147 2.13 -2.30 -10.23
CA ASN A 147 1.68 -0.90 -10.26
C ASN A 147 1.41 -0.31 -8.85
N MET A 148 2.01 -0.87 -7.80
CA MET A 148 1.83 -0.39 -6.43
C MET A 148 3.10 0.27 -5.93
N VAL A 149 2.95 1.45 -5.33
CA VAL A 149 3.96 2.09 -4.49
C VAL A 149 3.61 1.78 -3.04
N LEU A 150 4.48 1.02 -2.38
CA LEU A 150 4.32 0.58 -1.00
C LEU A 150 5.27 1.39 -0.15
N ILE A 151 4.75 2.14 0.82
CA ILE A 151 5.52 3.06 1.66
C ILE A 151 5.52 2.51 3.09
N GLY A 152 6.71 2.34 3.66
CA GLY A 152 6.90 2.03 5.08
C GLY A 152 6.78 3.34 5.87
N SER A 153 5.56 3.64 6.32
CA SER A 153 5.19 4.93 6.91
C SER A 153 6.02 5.28 8.13
N GLU A 154 6.39 4.29 8.94
CA GLU A 154 7.17 4.49 10.16
C GLU A 154 8.59 4.98 9.87
N ILE A 155 9.17 4.58 8.73
CA ILE A 155 10.48 5.09 8.30
C ILE A 155 10.30 6.40 7.53
N ALA A 156 9.34 6.45 6.60
CA ALA A 156 9.14 7.61 5.74
C ALA A 156 8.69 8.88 6.48
N SER A 157 8.08 8.73 7.66
CA SER A 157 7.63 9.85 8.50
C SER A 157 8.49 10.04 9.76
N ALA A 158 9.56 9.29 9.93
CA ALA A 158 10.51 9.53 11.02
C ALA A 158 11.21 10.88 10.84
N ASP A 159 11.42 11.58 11.94
CA ASP A 159 12.06 12.90 12.00
C ASP A 159 13.05 12.99 13.17
N THR A 160 13.61 14.18 13.41
CA THR A 160 14.53 14.41 14.53
C THR A 160 13.89 14.22 15.91
N GLY A 161 12.56 14.17 16.00
CA GLY A 161 11.82 13.86 17.23
C GLY A 161 11.52 12.37 17.41
N THR A 162 11.85 11.53 16.44
CA THR A 162 11.67 10.09 16.49
C THR A 162 12.85 9.43 17.21
N ASN A 163 12.57 8.72 18.30
CA ASN A 163 13.59 8.10 19.12
C ASN A 163 13.89 6.67 18.64
N ALA A 164 15.00 6.50 17.93
CA ALA A 164 15.46 5.20 17.43
C ALA A 164 16.53 4.52 18.31
N SER A 165 16.83 5.09 19.48
CA SER A 165 17.85 4.61 20.42
C SER A 165 17.36 3.51 21.34
#